data_AF-A0A3B0WL16-F1
#
_entry.id   AF-A0A3B0WL16-F1
#
_cell.length_a   1.000
_cell.length_b   1.000
_cell.length_c   1.000
_cell.angle_alpha   90.00
_cell.angle_beta   90.00
_cell.angle_gamma   90.00
#
_symmetry.space_group_name_H-M   'P 1'
#
loop_
_entity.id
_entity.type
_entity.pdbx_description
1 polymer ?
#
loop_
_entity_poly.entity_id
_entity_poly.type
_entity_poly.pdbx_seq_one_letter_code
_entity_poly.pdbx_strand_id
1 'polypeptide(L)'
;MSVIDKLAGLVEKLYVETEGYEDNPADAQLWYNRGYANGVVAYFNQSGFSDTLSYLPLDEESLYDTERVMEWHKAYHHGFEMGERESGEVLSVRGSEPLPLS
;
A
#
# COMPACT_ATOMS: atom_id res chain seq x y z
N MET A 1 -3.40 -7.01 -18.54
CA MET A 1 -3.00 -6.77 -17.15
C MET A 1 -3.95 -5.73 -16.58
N SER A 2 -4.73 -6.15 -15.59
CA SER A 2 -5.72 -5.31 -14.91
C SER A 2 -5.01 -4.23 -14.06
N VAL A 3 -5.75 -3.23 -13.56
CA VAL A 3 -5.21 -2.27 -12.59
C VAL A 3 -4.86 -2.99 -11.28
N ILE A 4 -5.67 -3.96 -10.87
CA ILE A 4 -5.43 -4.79 -9.70
C ILE A 4 -4.09 -5.54 -9.82
N ASP A 5 -3.81 -6.16 -10.96
CA ASP A 5 -2.55 -6.87 -11.21
C ASP A 5 -1.34 -5.91 -11.12
N LYS A 6 -1.50 -4.67 -11.60
CA LYS A 6 -0.44 -3.65 -11.55
C LYS A 6 -0.19 -3.16 -10.13
N LEU A 7 -1.23 -2.95 -9.33
CA LEU A 7 -1.11 -2.58 -7.93
C LEU A 7 -0.49 -3.72 -7.12
N ALA A 8 -0.89 -4.97 -7.38
CA ALA A 8 -0.27 -6.14 -6.75
C ALA A 8 1.23 -6.25 -7.09
N GLY A 9 1.60 -6.07 -8.37
CA GLY A 9 3.01 -6.03 -8.77
C GLY A 9 3.79 -4.85 -8.18
N LEU A 10 3.13 -3.71 -7.93
CA LEU A 10 3.74 -2.58 -7.21
C LEU A 10 4.00 -2.94 -5.75
N VAL A 11 3.05 -3.57 -5.06
CA VAL A 11 3.22 -4.05 -3.68
C VAL A 11 4.40 -5.01 -3.59
N GLU A 12 4.44 -6.04 -4.45
CA GLU A 12 5.55 -6.99 -4.49
C GLU A 12 6.90 -6.28 -4.66
N LYS A 13 6.99 -5.37 -5.64
CA LYS A 13 8.21 -4.60 -5.91
C LYS A 13 8.63 -3.79 -4.67
N LEU A 14 7.70 -3.05 -4.07
CA LEU A 14 8.01 -2.23 -2.90
C LEU A 14 8.41 -3.10 -1.70
N TYR A 15 7.81 -4.27 -1.52
CA TYR A 15 8.19 -5.22 -0.47
C TYR A 15 9.64 -5.70 -0.64
N VAL A 16 10.08 -5.98 -1.87
CA VAL A 16 11.46 -6.36 -2.18
C VAL A 16 12.43 -5.18 -1.98
N GLU A 17 12.09 -4.01 -2.50
CA GLU A 17 12.95 -2.82 -2.42
C GLU A 17 13.12 -2.29 -0.99
N THR A 18 12.17 -2.60 -0.11
CA THR A 18 12.17 -2.17 1.29
C THR A 18 12.51 -3.29 2.26
N GLU A 19 13.00 -4.44 1.81
CA GLU A 19 13.46 -5.51 2.72
C GLU A 19 14.50 -4.96 3.71
N GLY A 20 14.34 -5.24 5.01
CA GLY A 20 15.24 -4.73 6.06
C GLY A 20 15.10 -3.22 6.36
N TYR A 21 13.99 -2.58 5.99
CA TYR A 21 13.74 -1.16 6.30
C TYR A 21 13.86 -0.83 7.80
N GLU A 22 13.53 -1.78 8.69
CA GLU A 22 13.63 -1.62 10.15
C GLU A 22 15.07 -1.37 10.63
N ASP A 23 16.06 -1.92 9.92
CA ASP A 23 17.49 -1.73 10.22
C ASP A 23 17.96 -0.32 9.84
N ASN A 24 17.13 0.46 9.12
CA ASN A 24 17.46 1.78 8.57
C ASN A 24 16.47 2.87 9.06
N PRO A 25 16.38 3.14 10.37
CA PRO A 25 15.43 4.11 10.94
C PRO A 25 15.66 5.57 10.52
N ALA A 26 16.80 5.87 9.91
CA ALA A 26 17.12 7.22 9.40
C ALA A 26 16.68 7.43 7.94
N ASP A 27 16.39 6.36 7.20
CA ASP A 27 16.00 6.45 5.79
C ASP A 27 14.47 6.59 5.66
N ALA A 28 14.00 7.84 5.74
CA ALA A 28 12.58 8.14 5.64
C ALA A 28 11.93 7.62 4.34
N GLN A 29 12.67 7.48 3.23
CA GLN A 29 12.11 7.00 1.98
C GLN A 29 11.81 5.50 2.03
N LEU A 30 12.67 4.70 2.67
CA LEU A 30 12.40 3.27 2.90
C LEU A 30 11.12 3.08 3.72
N TRP A 31 10.98 3.85 4.80
CA TRP A 31 9.78 3.81 5.64
C TRP A 31 8.52 4.27 4.91
N TYR A 32 8.61 5.35 4.12
CA TYR A 32 7.52 5.81 3.29
C TYR A 32 7.09 4.75 2.28
N ASN A 33 8.04 4.12 1.57
CA ASN A 33 7.75 3.11 0.57
C ASN A 33 7.11 1.85 1.17
N ARG A 34 7.58 1.42 2.34
CA ARG A 34 6.96 0.29 3.07
C ARG A 34 5.56 0.64 3.52
N GLY A 35 5.39 1.83 4.10
CA GLY A 35 4.10 2.38 4.49
C GLY A 35 3.13 2.39 3.31
N TYR A 36 3.56 2.92 2.16
CA TYR A 36 2.77 2.96 0.93
C TYR A 36 2.30 1.58 0.51
N ALA A 37 3.21 0.60 0.46
CA ALA A 37 2.84 -0.77 0.14
C ALA A 37 1.78 -1.33 1.10
N ASN A 38 1.92 -1.07 2.40
CA ASN A 38 0.96 -1.50 3.42
C ASN A 38 -0.40 -0.78 3.30
N GLY A 39 -0.41 0.49 2.86
CA GLY A 39 -1.64 1.21 2.52
C GLY A 39 -2.39 0.58 1.35
N VAL A 40 -1.67 0.16 0.29
CA VAL A 40 -2.28 -0.58 -0.83
C VAL A 40 -2.84 -1.92 -0.34
N VAL A 41 -2.11 -2.66 0.51
CA VAL A 41 -2.58 -3.91 1.12
C VAL A 41 -3.87 -3.70 1.91
N ALA A 42 -3.92 -2.68 2.76
CA ALA A 42 -5.11 -2.33 3.55
C ALA A 42 -6.32 -2.07 2.65
N TYR A 43 -6.12 -1.33 1.54
CA TYR A 43 -7.18 -1.12 0.56
C TYR A 43 -7.65 -2.43 -0.10
N PHE A 44 -6.72 -3.32 -0.47
CA PHE A 44 -7.05 -4.63 -1.05
C PHE A 44 -7.89 -5.49 -0.09
N ASN A 45 -7.54 -5.48 1.20
CA ASN A 45 -8.28 -6.19 2.24
C ASN A 45 -9.71 -5.63 2.38
N GLN A 46 -9.84 -4.30 2.47
CA GLN A 46 -11.15 -3.63 2.60
C GLN A 46 -12.04 -3.80 1.36
N SER A 47 -11.44 -3.93 0.18
CA SER A 47 -12.15 -4.02 -1.10
C SER A 47 -12.41 -5.46 -1.58
N GLY A 48 -12.01 -6.47 -0.81
CA GLY A 48 -12.22 -7.88 -1.13
C GLY A 48 -11.26 -8.46 -2.18
N PHE A 49 -10.10 -7.83 -2.39
CA PHE A 49 -9.06 -8.29 -3.32
C PHE A 49 -7.88 -8.99 -2.63
N SER A 50 -7.98 -9.27 -1.34
CA SER A 50 -6.92 -9.85 -0.50
C SER A 50 -6.28 -11.12 -1.07
N ASP A 51 -7.07 -12.00 -1.72
CA ASP A 51 -6.57 -13.22 -2.34
C ASP A 51 -5.48 -12.96 -3.40
N THR A 52 -5.52 -11.80 -4.05
CA THR A 52 -4.54 -11.37 -5.05
C THR A 52 -3.14 -11.19 -4.45
N LEU A 53 -3.03 -10.98 -3.14
CA LEU A 53 -1.76 -10.75 -2.45
C LEU A 53 -1.35 -11.92 -1.54
N SER A 54 -2.11 -13.02 -1.55
CA SER A 54 -1.93 -14.18 -0.64
C SER A 54 -0.57 -14.89 -0.77
N TYR A 55 0.16 -14.67 -1.85
CA TYR A 55 1.50 -15.23 -2.07
C TYR A 55 2.64 -14.38 -1.45
N LEU A 56 2.34 -13.16 -1.00
CA LEU A 56 3.32 -12.26 -0.41
C LEU A 56 3.39 -12.44 1.11
N PRO A 57 4.60 -12.31 1.72
CA PRO A 57 4.76 -12.29 3.18
C PRO A 57 4.40 -10.90 3.72
N LEU A 58 3.10 -10.60 3.78
CA LEU A 58 2.58 -9.29 4.19
C LEU A 58 2.86 -8.99 5.67
N ASP A 59 3.04 -7.71 5.97
CA ASP A 59 3.14 -7.19 7.33
C ASP A 59 1.82 -7.37 8.10
N GLU A 60 1.91 -7.51 9.43
CA GLU A 60 0.75 -7.41 10.31
C GLU A 60 0.12 -6.00 10.25
N GLU A 61 -1.20 -5.93 10.20
CA GLU A 61 -1.95 -4.69 10.00
C GLU A 61 -1.67 -3.61 11.07
N SER A 62 -1.38 -4.02 12.30
CA SER A 62 -1.21 -3.12 13.47
C SER A 62 0.24 -2.89 13.90
N LEU A 63 1.22 -3.22 13.05
CA LEU A 63 2.66 -3.21 13.37
C LEU A 63 3.19 -1.89 13.97
N TYR A 64 2.57 -0.74 13.63
CA TYR A 64 3.02 0.59 14.04
C TYR A 64 1.93 1.45 14.69
N ASP A 65 0.89 0.85 15.25
CA ASP A 65 -0.21 1.57 15.90
C ASP A 65 0.13 2.16 17.28
N THR A 66 1.28 1.80 17.85
CA THR A 66 1.68 2.25 19.19
C THR A 66 2.59 3.48 19.15
N GLU A 67 2.16 4.53 19.85
CA GLU A 67 2.73 5.89 19.86
C GLU A 67 4.26 5.94 19.93
N ARG A 68 4.87 6.43 18.84
CA ARG A 68 6.26 6.86 18.82
C ARG A 68 6.44 8.04 17.86
N VAL A 69 7.03 9.11 18.38
CA VAL A 69 7.26 10.39 17.68
C VAL A 69 8.65 10.40 17.03
N MET A 70 8.91 9.45 16.12
CA MET A 70 10.16 9.47 15.32
C MET A 70 9.84 9.85 13.87
N GLU A 71 10.80 10.48 13.18
CA GLU A 71 10.62 10.93 11.79
C GLU A 71 10.25 9.78 10.84
N TRP A 72 10.79 8.58 11.06
CA TRP A 72 10.40 7.40 10.29
C TRP A 72 8.94 6.99 10.48
N HIS A 73 8.34 7.20 11.66
CA HIS A 73 6.91 6.91 11.87
C HIS A 73 6.05 7.81 11.02
N LYS A 74 6.38 9.12 10.97
CA LYS A 74 5.65 10.07 10.12
C LYS A 74 5.76 9.66 8.65
N ALA A 75 6.95 9.26 8.20
CA ALA A 75 7.16 8.80 6.83
C ALA A 75 6.33 7.55 6.53
N TYR A 76 6.35 6.55 7.41
CA TYR A 76 5.56 5.33 7.27
C TYR A 76 4.06 5.62 7.21
N HIS A 77 3.50 6.33 8.20
CA HIS A 77 2.07 6.60 8.24
C HIS A 77 1.61 7.46 7.06
N HIS A 78 2.42 8.44 6.64
CA HIS A 78 2.12 9.22 5.45
C HIS A 78 2.14 8.34 4.19
N GLY A 79 3.13 7.45 4.06
CA GLY A 79 3.16 6.44 3.00
C GLY A 79 1.88 5.62 2.99
N PHE A 80 1.50 5.06 4.14
CA PHE A 80 0.29 4.25 4.32
C PHE A 80 -0.97 4.97 3.87
N GLU A 81 -1.22 6.17 4.40
CA GLU A 81 -2.41 6.97 4.06
C GLU A 81 -2.47 7.28 2.56
N MET A 82 -1.31 7.54 1.93
CA MET A 82 -1.21 7.78 0.50
C MET A 82 -1.47 6.52 -0.33
N GLY A 83 -0.89 5.38 0.05
CA GLY A 83 -1.07 4.10 -0.66
C GLY A 83 -2.52 3.62 -0.64
N GLU A 84 -3.20 3.78 0.49
CA GLU A 84 -4.61 3.46 0.64
C GLU A 84 -5.49 4.38 -0.22
N ARG A 85 -5.33 5.70 -0.07
CA ARG A 85 -6.14 6.71 -0.78
C ARG A 85 -5.99 6.59 -2.30
N GLU A 86 -4.75 6.55 -2.80
CA GLU A 86 -4.48 6.53 -4.24
C GLU A 86 -4.96 5.22 -4.89
N SER A 87 -4.88 4.09 -4.18
CA SER A 87 -5.47 2.82 -4.66
C SER A 87 -6.98 2.96 -4.90
N GLY A 88 -7.67 3.60 -3.95
CA GLY A 88 -9.10 3.90 -4.08
C GLY A 88 -9.41 4.84 -5.25
N GLU A 89 -8.61 5.88 -5.46
CA GLU A 89 -8.79 6.81 -6.57
C GLU A 89 -8.61 6.11 -7.92
N VAL A 90 -7.54 5.33 -8.09
CA VAL A 90 -7.23 4.65 -9.35
C VAL A 90 -8.30 3.61 -9.72
N LEU A 91 -8.88 2.93 -8.73
CA LEU A 91 -9.94 1.94 -8.95
C LEU A 91 -11.32 2.57 -9.11
N SER A 92 -11.61 3.67 -8.41
CA SER A 92 -12.88 4.41 -8.54
C SER A 92 -13.01 5.13 -9.88
N VAL A 93 -11.93 5.73 -10.39
CA VAL A 93 -11.91 6.48 -11.67
C VAL A 93 -12.27 5.59 -12.87
N ARG A 94 -12.14 4.26 -12.75
CA ARG A 94 -12.50 3.31 -13.82
C ARG A 94 -13.89 2.69 -13.67
N GLY A 95 -14.61 2.95 -12.57
CA GLY A 95 -16.01 2.55 -12.40
C GLY A 95 -17.02 3.54 -13.02
N SER A 96 -16.56 4.65 -13.59
CA SER A 96 -17.39 5.76 -14.09
C SER A 96 -17.46 5.85 -15.62
N GLU A 97 -17.26 4.76 -16.37
CA GLU A 97 -17.57 4.78 -17.81
C GLU A 97 -19.08 4.98 -17.99
N PRO A 98 -19.53 6.02 -18.70
CA PRO A 98 -20.95 6.21 -18.97
C PRO A 98 -21.46 5.04 -19.82
N LEU A 99 -22.59 4.45 -19.41
CA LEU A 99 -23.30 3.44 -20.20
C LEU A 99 -23.51 3.96 -21.62
N PRO A 100 -23.25 3.15 -22.67
CA PRO A 100 -23.52 3.58 -24.03
C PRO A 100 -25.02 3.85 -24.17
N LEU A 101 -25.35 5.09 -24.56
CA LEU A 101 -26.72 5.48 -24.91
C LEU A 101 -27.17 4.57 -26.06
N SER A 102 -28.15 3.71 -25.75
CA SER A 102 -28.88 2.88 -26.72
C SER A 102 -30.01 3.67 -27.34
#